data_AF-O59743-F1
#
_entry.id   AF-O59743-F1
#
_cell.length_a   1.000
_cell.length_b   1.000
_cell.length_c   1.000
_cell.angle_alpha   90.00
_cell.angle_beta   90.00
_cell.angle_gamma   90.00
#
_symmetry.space_group_name_H-M   'P 1'
#
loop_
_entity.id
_entity.type
_entity.pdbx_description
1 polymer ?
#
loop_
_entity_poly.entity_id
_entity_poly.type
_entity_poly.pdbx_seq_one_letter_code
_entity_poly.pdbx_strand_id
1 'polypeptide(L)'
;MDPYTVAIIKKLGIEEQVETAATKSPFIEGLANGTAPPGAFKRWLYEDRIYVQGCSLCLAKAINAITHEKGFPKEALDLFLGAYNVITPELAHFEARCKESNVEMPKLKPVPTSWEQALQDNKPEEYYHLSAPDCKSYIQFMTQELFEIPGTSGIDYFMAFYLNEVIYHRAWKFVRESKQFQKNCPEEMEFVKWWGQPSFGKFVENLARSIQDVPFTSATVDIAKKICNFEYRFFSTAFEKA
;
A
#
# COMPACT_ATOMS: atom_id res chain seq x y z
N MET A 1 1.12 -8.92 13.95
CA MET A 1 0.00 -9.20 13.01
C MET A 1 -1.04 -10.01 13.77
N ASP A 2 -2.30 -9.92 13.39
CA ASP A 2 -3.36 -10.75 13.96
C ASP A 2 -3.25 -12.22 13.46
N PRO A 3 -3.95 -13.17 14.08
CA PRO A 3 -3.87 -14.58 13.71
C PRO A 3 -4.32 -14.90 12.28
N TYR A 4 -5.28 -14.14 11.72
CA TYR A 4 -5.83 -14.37 10.38
C TYR A 4 -4.82 -13.99 9.31
N THR A 5 -4.16 -12.84 9.47
CA THR A 5 -3.05 -12.44 8.59
C THR A 5 -1.90 -13.44 8.66
N VAL A 6 -1.51 -13.88 9.86
CA VAL A 6 -0.45 -14.88 10.02
C VAL A 6 -0.80 -16.19 9.30
N ALA A 7 -2.05 -16.65 9.38
CA ALA A 7 -2.50 -17.86 8.70
C ALA A 7 -2.42 -17.74 7.17
N ILE A 8 -2.84 -16.61 6.60
CA ILE A 8 -2.78 -16.37 5.14
C ILE A 8 -1.33 -16.33 4.65
N ILE A 9 -0.45 -15.57 5.32
CA ILE A 9 0.96 -15.46 4.93
C ILE A 9 1.63 -16.83 4.95
N LYS A 10 1.38 -17.66 5.99
CA LYS A 10 1.87 -19.03 6.08
C LYS A 10 1.33 -19.93 4.96
N LYS A 11 0.03 -19.82 4.64
CA LYS A 11 -0.62 -20.57 3.56
C LYS A 11 -0.01 -20.24 2.19
N LEU A 12 0.45 -19.01 2.00
CA LEU A 12 1.14 -18.56 0.78
C LEU A 12 2.64 -18.88 0.76
N GLY A 13 3.24 -19.19 1.92
CA GLY A 13 4.69 -19.46 2.04
C GLY A 13 5.54 -18.22 1.75
N ILE A 14 5.12 -17.05 2.23
CA ILE A 14 5.75 -15.75 1.97
C ILE A 14 6.19 -14.99 3.24
N GLU A 15 6.31 -15.68 4.38
CA GLU A 15 6.61 -15.08 5.68
C GLU A 15 7.88 -14.22 5.66
N GLU A 16 8.95 -14.76 5.06
CA GLU A 16 10.24 -14.07 4.97
C GLU A 16 10.16 -12.84 4.05
N GLN A 17 9.43 -12.94 2.95
CA GLN A 17 9.25 -11.87 1.98
C GLN A 17 8.46 -10.70 2.59
N VAL A 18 7.36 -11.00 3.31
CA VAL A 18 6.58 -9.97 4.02
C VAL A 18 7.41 -9.29 5.09
N GLU A 19 8.14 -10.05 5.92
CA GLU A 19 8.98 -9.46 6.97
C GLU A 19 10.12 -8.63 6.38
N THR A 20 10.73 -9.10 5.29
CA THR A 20 11.81 -8.38 4.60
C THR A 20 11.32 -7.07 3.99
N ALA A 21 10.19 -7.10 3.28
CA ALA A 21 9.59 -5.90 2.70
C ALA A 21 9.21 -4.88 3.78
N ALA A 22 8.60 -5.34 4.86
CA ALA A 22 8.05 -4.48 5.89
C ALA A 22 9.08 -3.96 6.90
N THR A 23 10.22 -4.64 7.12
CA THR A 23 11.13 -4.27 8.23
C THR A 23 12.60 -4.16 7.87
N LYS A 24 13.00 -4.70 6.72
CA LYS A 24 14.41 -4.77 6.31
C LYS A 24 14.72 -3.89 5.10
N SER A 25 13.76 -3.12 4.59
CA SER A 25 14.08 -2.08 3.61
C SER A 25 14.96 -1.01 4.28
N PRO A 26 16.00 -0.47 3.62
CA PRO A 26 16.91 0.51 4.20
C PRO A 26 16.20 1.73 4.80
N PHE A 27 15.10 2.18 4.19
CA PHE A 27 14.30 3.29 4.70
C PHE A 27 13.62 2.95 6.03
N ILE A 28 12.90 1.82 6.10
CA ILE A 28 12.17 1.43 7.32
C ILE A 28 13.15 1.12 8.46
N GLU A 29 14.20 0.36 8.18
CA GLU A 29 15.24 0.08 9.17
C GLU A 29 15.96 1.36 9.59
N GLY A 30 16.24 2.25 8.65
CA GLY A 30 16.84 3.56 8.88
C GLY A 30 16.00 4.46 9.77
N LEU A 31 14.68 4.51 9.56
CA LEU A 31 13.76 5.25 10.44
C LEU A 31 13.76 4.63 11.84
N ALA A 32 13.59 3.32 11.93
CA ALA A 32 13.56 2.62 13.22
C ALA A 32 14.86 2.82 14.01
N ASN A 33 16.02 2.80 13.37
CA ASN A 33 17.32 2.97 14.03
C ASN A 33 17.78 4.43 14.13
N GLY A 34 16.99 5.39 13.63
CA GLY A 34 17.34 6.81 13.63
C GLY A 34 18.56 7.15 12.75
N THR A 35 18.81 6.36 11.70
CA THR A 35 19.92 6.51 10.75
C THR A 35 19.44 6.92 9.35
N ALA A 36 18.14 7.10 9.14
CA ALA A 36 17.59 7.62 7.90
C ALA A 36 18.22 8.99 7.53
N PRO A 37 18.65 9.20 6.28
CA PRO A 37 19.18 10.49 5.86
C PRO A 37 18.16 11.62 6.03
N PRO A 38 18.61 12.87 6.29
CA PRO A 38 17.73 14.02 6.27
C PRO A 38 16.90 14.07 4.98
N GLY A 39 15.60 14.31 5.13
CA GLY A 39 14.66 14.37 4.01
C GLY A 39 14.19 13.02 3.45
N ALA A 40 14.70 11.88 3.93
CA ALA A 40 14.23 10.55 3.48
C ALA A 40 12.72 10.39 3.69
N PHE A 41 12.20 10.81 4.84
CA PHE A 41 10.76 10.77 5.13
C PHE A 41 9.94 11.62 4.15
N LYS A 42 10.46 12.82 3.81
CA LYS A 42 9.80 13.72 2.85
C LYS A 42 9.80 13.15 1.44
N ARG A 43 10.89 12.50 1.01
CA ARG A 43 10.96 11.79 -0.28
C ARG A 43 9.96 10.65 -0.33
N TRP A 44 9.89 9.84 0.73
CA TRP A 44 8.89 8.79 0.83
C TRP A 44 7.46 9.35 0.73
N LEU A 45 7.10 10.40 1.49
CA LEU A 45 5.77 11.02 1.41
C LEU A 45 5.44 11.51 -0.01
N TYR A 46 6.42 12.10 -0.71
CA TYR A 46 6.24 12.57 -2.08
C TYR A 46 5.93 11.41 -3.03
N GLU A 47 6.73 10.34 -3.00
CA GLU A 47 6.53 9.15 -3.84
C GLU A 47 5.26 8.39 -3.46
N ASP A 48 4.94 8.30 -2.17
CA ASP A 48 3.74 7.61 -1.67
C ASP A 48 2.47 8.30 -2.13
N ARG A 49 2.46 9.64 -2.18
CA ARG A 49 1.33 10.37 -2.76
C ARG A 49 1.09 10.03 -4.24
N ILE A 50 2.16 9.80 -5.01
CA ILE A 50 2.05 9.35 -6.41
C ILE A 50 1.58 7.90 -6.46
N TYR A 51 2.12 7.03 -5.59
CA TYR A 51 1.71 5.64 -5.51
C TYR A 51 0.22 5.50 -5.16
N VAL A 52 -0.28 6.21 -4.15
CA VAL A 52 -1.70 6.20 -3.77
C VAL A 52 -2.60 6.69 -4.90
N GLN A 53 -2.14 7.65 -5.72
CA GLN A 53 -2.85 8.03 -6.95
C GLN A 53 -3.01 6.81 -7.86
N GLY A 54 -1.94 6.06 -8.14
CA GLY A 54 -2.00 4.83 -8.92
C GLY A 54 -2.83 3.73 -8.27
N CYS A 55 -2.67 3.54 -6.96
CA CYS A 55 -3.38 2.53 -6.18
C CYS A 55 -4.91 2.76 -6.22
N SER A 56 -5.38 4.01 -6.23
CA SER A 56 -6.80 4.30 -6.40
C SER A 56 -7.37 3.76 -7.74
N LEU A 57 -6.60 3.81 -8.83
CA LEU A 57 -7.00 3.18 -10.09
C LEU A 57 -6.97 1.65 -10.00
N CYS A 58 -5.94 1.07 -9.37
CA CYS A 58 -5.88 -0.38 -9.14
C CYS A 58 -7.13 -0.84 -8.38
N LEU A 59 -7.49 -0.15 -7.30
CA LEU A 59 -8.67 -0.46 -6.50
C LEU A 59 -9.96 -0.34 -7.33
N ALA A 60 -10.09 0.72 -8.14
CA ALA A 60 -11.23 0.88 -9.04
C ALA A 60 -11.34 -0.25 -10.07
N LYS A 61 -10.22 -0.66 -10.69
CA LYS A 61 -10.19 -1.79 -11.63
C LYS A 61 -10.54 -3.10 -10.94
N ALA A 62 -10.07 -3.32 -9.72
CA ALA A 62 -10.37 -4.51 -8.95
C ALA A 62 -11.85 -4.56 -8.54
N ILE A 63 -12.43 -3.46 -8.05
CA ILE A 63 -13.87 -3.34 -7.76
C ILE A 63 -14.68 -3.68 -9.02
N ASN A 64 -14.31 -3.11 -10.17
CA ASN A 64 -14.98 -3.38 -11.43
C ASN A 64 -14.91 -4.86 -11.81
N ALA A 65 -13.74 -5.50 -11.71
CA ALA A 65 -13.59 -6.92 -12.02
C ALA A 65 -14.42 -7.80 -11.07
N ILE A 66 -14.31 -7.57 -9.76
CA ILE A 66 -14.97 -8.34 -8.71
C ILE A 66 -16.50 -8.23 -8.79
N THR A 67 -17.04 -7.05 -9.11
CA THR A 67 -18.49 -6.82 -9.21
C THR A 67 -19.17 -7.73 -10.25
N HIS A 68 -18.41 -8.20 -11.25
CA HIS A 68 -18.90 -9.09 -12.30
C HIS A 68 -18.53 -10.57 -12.06
N GLU A 69 -17.79 -10.86 -10.99
CA GLU A 69 -17.33 -12.21 -10.67
C GLU A 69 -18.36 -12.98 -9.82
N LYS A 70 -18.76 -14.16 -10.30
CA LYS A 70 -19.71 -15.00 -9.57
C LYS A 70 -19.02 -15.71 -8.41
N GLY A 71 -19.60 -15.58 -7.22
CA GLY A 71 -19.16 -16.32 -6.03
C GLY A 71 -18.03 -15.64 -5.24
N PHE A 72 -17.60 -14.43 -5.64
CA PHE A 72 -16.67 -13.66 -4.83
C PHE A 72 -17.29 -13.28 -3.47
N PRO A 73 -16.56 -13.35 -2.34
CA PRO A 73 -17.10 -13.03 -1.02
C PRO A 73 -17.63 -11.59 -0.96
N LYS A 74 -18.91 -11.43 -0.63
CA LYS A 74 -19.54 -10.10 -0.60
C LYS A 74 -18.89 -9.18 0.43
N GLU A 75 -18.54 -9.71 1.60
CA GLU A 75 -17.88 -8.98 2.67
C GLU A 75 -16.52 -8.42 2.22
N ALA A 76 -15.80 -9.14 1.35
CA ALA A 76 -14.53 -8.69 0.78
C ALA A 76 -14.76 -7.54 -0.21
N LEU A 77 -15.80 -7.62 -1.05
CA LEU A 77 -16.17 -6.53 -1.96
C LEU A 77 -16.61 -5.27 -1.19
N ASP A 78 -17.40 -5.42 -0.13
CA ASP A 78 -17.84 -4.30 0.72
C ASP A 78 -16.65 -3.58 1.37
N LEU A 79 -15.58 -4.31 1.74
CA LEU A 79 -14.34 -3.73 2.24
C LEU A 79 -13.57 -2.94 1.17
N PHE A 80 -13.54 -3.42 -0.08
CA PHE A 80 -12.94 -2.69 -1.21
C PHE A 80 -13.68 -1.39 -1.53
N LEU A 81 -15.01 -1.44 -1.57
CA LEU A 81 -15.85 -0.26 -1.74
C LEU A 81 -15.63 0.74 -0.59
N GLY A 82 -15.56 0.24 0.66
CA GLY A 82 -15.23 1.05 1.82
C GLY A 82 -13.85 1.70 1.73
N ALA A 83 -12.83 0.94 1.33
CA ALA A 83 -11.47 1.43 1.14
C ALA A 83 -11.41 2.55 0.11
N TYR A 84 -12.09 2.41 -1.04
CA TYR A 84 -12.11 3.45 -2.06
C TYR A 84 -12.74 4.75 -1.54
N ASN A 85 -13.84 4.64 -0.80
CA ASN A 85 -14.57 5.79 -0.25
C ASN A 85 -13.76 6.61 0.77
N VAL A 86 -12.75 6.02 1.42
CA VAL A 86 -11.91 6.73 2.39
C VAL A 86 -10.64 7.33 1.77
N ILE A 87 -10.21 6.93 0.58
CA ILE A 87 -8.98 7.46 -0.05
C ILE A 87 -9.03 8.99 -0.17
N THR A 88 -10.12 9.56 -0.67
CA THR A 88 -10.22 11.02 -0.86
C THR A 88 -10.12 11.80 0.46
N PRO A 89 -10.91 11.52 1.51
CA PRO A 89 -10.77 12.24 2.78
C PRO A 89 -9.42 11.97 3.47
N GLU A 90 -8.85 10.77 3.33
CA GLU A 90 -7.52 10.47 3.86
C GLU A 90 -6.45 11.31 3.16
N LEU A 91 -6.42 11.34 1.83
CA LEU A 91 -5.49 12.17 1.07
C LEU A 91 -5.63 13.65 1.40
N ALA A 92 -6.85 14.16 1.55
CA ALA A 92 -7.07 15.55 1.95
C ALA A 92 -6.47 15.85 3.35
N HIS A 93 -6.60 14.91 4.29
CA HIS A 93 -5.97 15.02 5.61
C HIS A 93 -4.43 15.00 5.50
N PHE A 94 -3.88 14.06 4.74
CA PHE A 94 -2.43 13.93 4.53
C PHE A 94 -1.84 15.16 3.85
N GLU A 95 -2.46 15.68 2.79
CA GLU A 95 -2.01 16.88 2.07
C GLU A 95 -2.03 18.12 2.97
N ALA A 96 -3.03 18.25 3.84
CA ALA A 96 -3.07 19.31 4.84
C ALA A 96 -1.90 19.21 5.84
N ARG A 97 -1.57 18.00 6.30
CA ARG A 97 -0.42 17.77 7.19
C ARG A 97 0.92 18.04 6.51
N CYS A 98 1.08 17.63 5.26
CA CYS A 98 2.27 17.96 4.47
C CYS A 98 2.44 19.48 4.34
N LYS A 99 1.35 20.23 4.11
CA LYS A 99 1.38 21.69 4.06
C LYS A 99 1.79 22.32 5.39
N GLU A 100 1.26 21.84 6.52
CA GLU A 100 1.64 22.31 7.86
C GLU A 100 3.13 22.06 8.15
N SER A 101 3.67 20.94 7.68
CA SER A 101 5.06 20.51 7.92
C SER A 101 6.06 20.97 6.84
N ASN A 102 5.67 21.89 5.95
CA ASN A 102 6.48 22.35 4.81
C ASN A 102 7.10 21.18 4.02
N VAL A 103 6.28 20.19 3.69
CA VAL A 103 6.62 19.09 2.79
C VAL A 103 6.00 19.38 1.43
N GLU A 104 6.84 19.50 0.40
CA GLU A 104 6.38 19.65 -0.98
C GLU A 104 5.74 18.35 -1.45
N MET A 105 4.54 18.44 -2.03
CA MET A 105 3.80 17.31 -2.60
C MET A 105 3.80 17.38 -4.13
N PRO A 106 3.73 16.23 -4.82
CA PRO A 106 3.60 16.21 -6.27
C PRO A 106 2.32 16.92 -6.70
N LYS A 107 2.38 17.69 -7.79
CA LYS A 107 1.20 18.39 -8.34
C LYS A 107 0.34 17.40 -9.12
N LEU A 108 -0.57 16.74 -8.43
CA LEU A 108 -1.50 15.77 -8.99
C LEU A 108 -2.93 16.33 -9.03
N LYS A 109 -3.75 15.78 -9.93
CA LYS A 109 -5.21 15.98 -9.87
C LYS A 109 -5.75 15.29 -8.61
N PRO A 110 -6.87 15.76 -8.04
CA PRO A 110 -7.58 15.02 -7.00
C PRO A 110 -7.91 13.60 -7.45
N VAL A 111 -7.88 12.64 -6.53
CA VAL A 111 -8.41 11.28 -6.80
C VAL A 111 -9.92 11.39 -7.05
N PRO A 112 -10.45 10.79 -8.13
CA PRO A 112 -11.88 10.82 -8.43
C PRO A 112 -12.74 10.27 -7.29
N THR A 113 -13.88 10.91 -7.02
CA THR A 113 -14.72 10.58 -5.86
C THR A 113 -15.47 9.26 -5.99
N SER A 114 -15.59 8.70 -7.21
CA SER A 114 -16.15 7.38 -7.44
C SER A 114 -15.16 6.50 -8.20
N TRP A 115 -15.24 5.19 -7.97
CA TRP A 115 -14.35 4.24 -8.63
C TRP A 115 -14.63 4.18 -10.14
N GLU A 116 -15.88 4.35 -10.57
CA GLU A 116 -16.24 4.43 -12.00
C GLU A 116 -15.55 5.61 -12.68
N GLN A 117 -15.48 6.76 -12.01
CA GLN A 117 -14.78 7.92 -12.52
C GLN A 117 -13.26 7.69 -12.56
N ALA A 118 -12.68 7.02 -11.56
CA ALA A 118 -11.26 6.66 -11.59
C ALA A 118 -10.88 5.81 -12.80
N LEU A 119 -11.74 4.88 -13.24
CA LEU A 119 -11.48 4.10 -14.46
C LEU A 119 -11.32 4.97 -15.72
N GLN A 120 -11.94 6.15 -15.75
CA GLN A 120 -11.93 7.05 -16.91
C GLN A 120 -10.85 8.13 -16.81
N ASP A 121 -10.72 8.72 -15.62
CA ASP A 121 -10.00 9.98 -15.42
C ASP A 121 -8.61 9.80 -14.80
N ASN A 122 -8.36 8.70 -14.08
CA ASN A 122 -7.06 8.47 -13.45
C ASN A 122 -6.13 7.72 -14.41
N LYS A 123 -5.21 8.44 -15.04
CA LYS A 123 -4.29 7.92 -16.06
C LYS A 123 -2.84 8.02 -15.57
N PRO A 124 -2.23 6.90 -15.12
CA PRO A 124 -0.86 6.89 -14.60
C PRO A 124 0.19 7.50 -15.52
N GLU A 125 -0.01 7.42 -16.83
CA GLU A 125 0.85 8.00 -17.85
C GLU A 125 1.01 9.52 -17.69
N GLU A 126 0.01 10.20 -17.13
CA GLU A 126 0.05 11.64 -16.89
C GLU A 126 1.03 12.04 -15.77
N TYR A 127 1.38 11.12 -14.86
CA TYR A 127 2.22 11.43 -13.69
C TYR A 127 3.43 10.51 -13.50
N TYR A 128 3.69 9.54 -14.38
CA TYR A 128 4.91 8.73 -14.34
C TYR A 128 6.21 9.55 -14.36
N HIS A 129 6.20 10.74 -14.94
CA HIS A 129 7.37 11.63 -14.99
C HIS A 129 7.69 12.27 -13.62
N LEU A 130 6.76 12.21 -12.66
CA LEU A 130 6.94 12.73 -11.31
C LEU A 130 7.55 11.69 -10.36
N SER A 131 7.43 10.40 -10.67
CA SER A 131 7.85 9.31 -9.80
C SER A 131 9.27 8.81 -10.06
N ALA A 132 9.93 8.31 -9.02
CA ALA A 132 11.14 7.52 -9.17
C ALA A 132 10.88 6.23 -9.98
N PRO A 133 11.92 5.63 -10.60
CA PRO A 133 11.77 4.43 -11.45
C PRO A 133 11.07 3.25 -10.75
N ASP A 134 11.33 3.03 -9.46
CA ASP A 134 10.75 1.92 -8.70
C ASP A 134 9.28 2.17 -8.36
N CYS A 135 8.92 3.41 -8.01
CA CYS A 135 7.52 3.82 -7.84
C CYS A 135 6.74 3.67 -9.16
N LYS A 136 7.29 4.17 -10.27
CA LYS A 136 6.70 4.02 -11.61
C LYS A 136 6.44 2.55 -11.95
N SER A 137 7.45 1.70 -11.79
CA SER A 137 7.36 0.28 -12.10
C SER A 137 6.30 -0.41 -11.24
N TYR A 138 6.18 -0.01 -9.97
CA TYR A 138 5.15 -0.54 -9.08
C TYR A 138 3.74 -0.10 -9.51
N ILE A 139 3.55 1.17 -9.84
CA ILE A 139 2.25 1.66 -10.35
C ILE A 139 1.88 0.94 -11.65
N GLN A 140 2.83 0.76 -12.57
CA GLN A 140 2.61 0.01 -13.81
C GLN A 140 2.18 -1.43 -13.53
N PHE A 141 2.83 -2.12 -12.59
CA PHE A 141 2.41 -3.45 -12.19
C PHE A 141 0.98 -3.45 -11.64
N MET A 142 0.69 -2.58 -10.66
CA MET A 142 -0.61 -2.54 -9.97
C MET A 142 -1.76 -2.12 -10.89
N THR A 143 -1.51 -1.24 -11.85
CA THR A 143 -2.57 -0.67 -12.70
C THR A 143 -2.69 -1.33 -14.06
N GLN A 144 -1.67 -2.04 -14.54
CA GLN A 144 -1.68 -2.67 -15.85
C GLN A 144 -1.34 -4.16 -15.76
N GLU A 145 -0.09 -4.51 -15.44
CA GLU A 145 0.39 -5.89 -15.60
C GLU A 145 -0.41 -6.89 -14.76
N LEU A 146 -0.80 -6.52 -13.54
CA LEU A 146 -1.61 -7.35 -12.64
C LEU A 146 -2.90 -7.86 -13.31
N PHE A 147 -3.57 -6.99 -14.09
CA PHE A 147 -4.82 -7.29 -14.79
C PHE A 147 -4.61 -8.01 -16.12
N GLU A 148 -3.36 -8.11 -16.59
CA GLU A 148 -2.99 -8.83 -17.81
C GLU A 148 -2.47 -10.25 -17.52
N ILE A 149 -2.25 -10.61 -16.25
CA ILE A 149 -1.83 -11.97 -15.86
C ILE A 149 -2.94 -12.98 -16.20
N PRO A 150 -2.66 -13.97 -17.06
CA PRO A 150 -3.67 -14.96 -17.44
C PRO A 150 -4.20 -15.76 -16.26
N GLY A 151 -5.53 -15.94 -16.21
CA GLY A 151 -6.18 -16.73 -15.17
C GLY A 151 -6.30 -16.04 -13.81
N THR A 152 -5.95 -14.75 -13.73
CA THR A 152 -6.28 -13.96 -12.53
C THR A 152 -7.79 -13.82 -12.33
N SER A 153 -8.16 -13.70 -11.07
CA SER A 153 -9.53 -13.54 -10.58
C SER A 153 -9.57 -12.48 -9.48
N GLY A 154 -10.76 -12.19 -8.98
CA GLY A 154 -11.01 -11.22 -7.94
C GLY A 154 -10.16 -11.45 -6.68
N ILE A 155 -9.88 -12.70 -6.32
CA ILE A 155 -9.04 -13.01 -5.16
C ILE A 155 -7.59 -12.55 -5.36
N ASP A 156 -7.09 -12.55 -6.59
CA ASP A 156 -5.72 -12.14 -6.90
C ASP A 156 -5.57 -10.62 -6.77
N TYR A 157 -6.56 -9.86 -7.26
CA TYR A 157 -6.62 -8.40 -7.08
C TYR A 157 -6.84 -8.03 -5.62
N PHE A 158 -7.68 -8.79 -4.92
CA PHE A 158 -7.88 -8.64 -3.49
C PHE A 158 -6.59 -8.86 -2.71
N MET A 159 -5.87 -9.94 -3.03
CA MET A 159 -4.61 -10.29 -2.41
C MET A 159 -3.54 -9.21 -2.63
N ALA A 160 -3.47 -8.64 -3.83
CA ALA A 160 -2.54 -7.57 -4.15
C ALA A 160 -2.73 -6.35 -3.24
N PHE A 161 -3.97 -5.85 -3.14
CA PHE A 161 -4.31 -4.75 -2.23
C PHE A 161 -4.06 -5.13 -0.76
N TYR A 162 -4.59 -6.28 -0.32
CA TYR A 162 -4.45 -6.74 1.05
C TYR A 162 -2.99 -6.83 1.51
N LEU A 163 -2.08 -7.30 0.65
CA LEU A 163 -0.66 -7.39 1.02
C LEU A 163 0.01 -6.03 1.15
N ASN A 164 -0.37 -5.03 0.35
CA ASN A 164 0.10 -3.65 0.56
C ASN A 164 -0.28 -3.18 1.97
N GLU A 165 -1.56 -3.34 2.34
CA GLU A 165 -2.08 -2.91 3.64
C GLU A 165 -1.39 -3.65 4.81
N VAL A 166 -1.13 -4.96 4.67
CA VAL A 166 -0.38 -5.77 5.63
C VAL A 166 1.04 -5.25 5.80
N ILE A 167 1.75 -5.01 4.70
CA ILE A 167 3.14 -4.57 4.70
C ILE A 167 3.24 -3.17 5.31
N TYR A 168 2.36 -2.24 4.91
CA TYR A 168 2.28 -0.90 5.51
C TYR A 168 2.01 -0.97 7.01
N HIS A 169 0.99 -1.70 7.46
CA HIS A 169 0.71 -1.83 8.89
C HIS A 169 1.91 -2.41 9.65
N ARG A 170 2.54 -3.46 9.11
CA ARG A 170 3.71 -4.11 9.73
C ARG A 170 4.91 -3.16 9.81
N ALA A 171 5.18 -2.41 8.76
CA ALA A 171 6.28 -1.46 8.65
C ALA A 171 6.10 -0.27 9.59
N TRP A 172 4.96 0.40 9.54
CA TRP A 172 4.70 1.57 10.38
C TRP A 172 4.53 1.20 11.84
N LYS A 173 3.99 0.01 12.16
CA LYS A 173 4.01 -0.51 13.52
C LYS A 173 5.44 -0.73 14.02
N PHE A 174 6.33 -1.31 13.20
CA PHE A 174 7.74 -1.51 13.55
C PHE A 174 8.46 -0.19 13.84
N VAL A 175 8.31 0.80 12.96
CA VAL A 175 8.91 2.14 13.14
C VAL A 175 8.35 2.81 14.39
N ARG A 176 7.03 2.80 14.58
CA ARG A 176 6.37 3.41 15.75
C ARG A 176 6.87 2.83 17.06
N GLU A 177 7.07 1.51 17.12
CA GLU A 177 7.49 0.80 18.33
C GLU A 177 9.00 0.98 18.64
N SER A 178 9.78 1.54 17.72
CA SER A 178 11.17 1.90 17.98
C SER A 178 11.29 3.08 18.95
N LYS A 179 12.03 2.84 20.04
CA LYS A 179 12.40 3.88 21.01
C LYS A 179 13.27 4.97 20.38
N GLN A 180 14.11 4.61 19.42
CA GLN A 180 15.02 5.54 18.78
C GLN A 180 14.26 6.49 17.83
N PHE A 181 13.30 5.95 17.06
CA PHE A 181 12.40 6.77 16.24
C PHE A 181 11.57 7.72 17.10
N GLN A 182 10.92 7.21 18.16
CA GLN A 182 10.14 8.02 19.10
C GLN A 182 10.94 9.19 19.70
N LYS A 183 12.24 8.98 19.94
CA LYS A 183 13.13 10.00 20.50
C LYS A 183 13.58 11.04 19.47
N ASN A 184 13.90 10.61 18.26
CA ASN A 184 14.61 11.45 17.28
C ASN A 184 13.70 12.09 16.23
N CYS A 185 12.54 11.50 15.96
CA CYS A 185 11.63 11.87 14.87
C CYS A 185 10.20 12.13 15.39
N PRO A 186 10.01 13.01 16.41
CA PRO A 186 8.69 13.23 17.00
C PRO A 186 7.71 13.90 16.02
N GLU A 187 8.21 14.66 15.05
CA GLU A 187 7.38 15.36 14.05
C GLU A 187 6.78 14.39 13.02
N GLU A 188 7.54 13.37 12.61
CA GLU A 188 7.09 12.33 11.68
C GLU A 188 6.14 11.32 12.33
N MET A 189 6.07 11.29 13.67
CA MET A 189 5.26 10.33 14.42
C MET A 189 3.77 10.37 14.05
N GLU A 190 3.22 11.54 13.74
CA GLU A 190 1.80 11.66 13.36
C GLU A 190 1.48 10.90 12.07
N PHE A 191 2.37 10.94 11.07
CA PHE A 191 2.23 10.15 9.84
C PHE A 191 2.39 8.66 10.13
N VAL A 192 3.40 8.27 10.90
CA VAL A 192 3.65 6.86 11.27
C VAL A 192 2.49 6.27 12.07
N LYS A 193 1.85 7.05 12.94
CA LYS A 193 0.69 6.60 13.72
C LYS A 193 -0.47 6.20 12.82
N TRP A 194 -0.69 6.87 11.69
CA TRP A 194 -1.85 6.63 10.83
C TRP A 194 -1.98 5.16 10.41
N TRP A 195 -0.89 4.60 9.88
CA TRP A 195 -0.85 3.20 9.46
C TRP A 195 -0.37 2.25 10.56
N GLY A 196 0.36 2.73 11.57
CA GLY A 196 0.83 1.89 12.66
C GLY A 196 -0.23 1.59 13.73
N GLN A 197 -1.30 2.39 13.83
CA GLN A 197 -2.31 2.33 14.91
C GLN A 197 -3.20 1.09 14.90
N PRO A 198 -3.75 0.68 16.08
CA PRO A 198 -4.63 -0.48 16.18
C PRO A 198 -5.87 -0.44 15.28
N SER A 199 -6.45 0.73 15.01
CA SER A 199 -7.63 0.86 14.13
C SER A 199 -7.32 0.43 12.70
N PHE A 200 -6.17 0.85 12.16
CA PHE A 200 -5.70 0.39 10.85
C PHE A 200 -5.39 -1.11 10.87
N GLY A 201 -4.75 -1.60 11.93
CA GLY A 201 -4.55 -3.04 12.14
C GLY A 201 -5.86 -3.84 12.14
N LYS A 202 -6.97 -3.26 12.63
CA LYS A 202 -8.29 -3.90 12.59
C LYS A 202 -8.88 -3.95 11.18
N PHE A 203 -8.64 -2.93 10.37
CA PHE A 203 -9.00 -2.93 8.95
C PHE A 203 -8.28 -4.07 8.20
N VAL A 204 -6.96 -4.19 8.40
CA VAL A 204 -6.15 -5.29 7.83
C VAL A 204 -6.65 -6.67 8.29
N GLU A 205 -6.97 -6.83 9.58
CA GLU A 205 -7.57 -8.05 10.11
C GLU A 205 -8.90 -8.37 9.41
N ASN A 206 -9.75 -7.36 9.18
CA ASN A 206 -11.04 -7.57 8.52
C ASN A 206 -10.86 -8.02 7.06
N LEU A 207 -9.88 -7.47 6.32
CA LEU A 207 -9.51 -7.95 5.00
C LEU A 207 -9.05 -9.41 5.03
N ALA A 208 -8.20 -9.78 6.00
CA ALA A 208 -7.75 -11.16 6.16
C ALA A 208 -8.91 -12.12 6.48
N ARG A 209 -9.88 -11.68 7.30
CA ARG A 209 -11.04 -12.48 7.69
C ARG A 209 -11.99 -12.74 6.52
N SER A 210 -12.18 -11.77 5.62
CA SER A 210 -13.12 -11.90 4.50
C SER A 210 -12.69 -12.92 3.43
N ILE A 211 -11.45 -13.42 3.49
CA ILE A 211 -10.90 -14.35 2.49
C ILE A 211 -10.28 -15.63 3.08
N GLN A 212 -10.49 -15.94 4.37
CA GLN A 212 -9.84 -17.09 5.03
C GLN A 212 -10.05 -18.43 4.29
N ASP A 213 -11.28 -18.65 3.84
CA ASP A 213 -11.70 -19.92 3.24
C ASP A 213 -11.55 -19.95 1.72
N VAL A 214 -11.04 -18.88 1.11
CA VAL A 214 -10.87 -18.80 -0.35
C VAL A 214 -9.62 -19.61 -0.75
N PRO A 215 -9.72 -20.48 -1.79
CA PRO A 215 -8.55 -21.17 -2.32
C PRO A 215 -7.63 -20.18 -3.04
N PHE A 216 -6.32 -20.32 -2.83
CA PHE A 216 -5.31 -19.52 -3.54
C PHE A 216 -4.71 -20.36 -4.66
N THR A 217 -4.40 -19.70 -5.78
CA THR A 217 -3.77 -20.34 -6.95
C THR A 217 -2.26 -20.09 -6.94
N SER A 218 -1.53 -20.69 -7.88
CA SER A 218 -0.12 -20.33 -8.11
C SER A 218 0.03 -18.86 -8.52
N ALA A 219 -0.93 -18.31 -9.29
CA ALA A 219 -0.93 -16.90 -9.67
C ALA A 219 -1.05 -16.00 -8.43
N THR A 220 -1.89 -16.37 -7.45
CA THR A 220 -2.03 -15.65 -6.17
C THR A 220 -0.69 -15.58 -5.43
N VAL A 221 0.05 -16.70 -5.37
CA VAL A 221 1.36 -16.79 -4.71
C VAL A 221 2.41 -15.95 -5.45
N ASP A 222 2.42 -15.99 -6.78
CA ASP A 222 3.38 -15.22 -7.58
C ASP A 222 3.12 -13.72 -7.48
N ILE A 223 1.86 -13.29 -7.51
CA ILE A 223 1.45 -11.90 -7.28
C ILE A 223 1.89 -11.47 -5.88
N ALA A 224 1.64 -12.29 -4.86
CA ALA A 224 2.03 -11.98 -3.49
C ALA A 224 3.55 -11.74 -3.33
N LYS A 225 4.37 -12.58 -3.97
CA LYS A 225 5.83 -12.41 -3.99
C LYS A 225 6.25 -11.13 -4.73
N LYS A 226 5.60 -10.83 -5.86
CA LYS A 226 5.85 -9.58 -6.60
C LYS A 226 5.54 -8.36 -5.75
N ILE A 227 4.39 -8.33 -5.06
CA ILE A 227 4.02 -7.24 -4.14
C ILE A 227 5.08 -7.03 -3.08
N CYS A 228 5.52 -8.10 -2.39
CA CYS A 228 6.57 -7.97 -1.38
C CYS A 228 7.87 -7.36 -1.95
N ASN A 229 8.27 -7.78 -3.17
CA ASN A 229 9.46 -7.24 -3.82
C ASN A 229 9.29 -5.77 -4.23
N PHE A 230 8.12 -5.39 -4.73
CA PHE A 230 7.83 -4.00 -5.07
C PHE A 230 7.82 -3.11 -3.83
N GLU A 231 7.17 -3.53 -2.74
CA GLU A 231 7.17 -2.79 -1.47
C GLU A 231 8.58 -2.59 -0.91
N TYR A 232 9.41 -3.65 -0.91
CA TYR A 232 10.80 -3.56 -0.47
C TYR A 232 11.56 -2.48 -1.27
N ARG A 233 11.43 -2.51 -2.61
CA ARG A 233 12.09 -1.55 -3.51
C ARG A 233 11.56 -0.13 -3.32
N PHE A 234 10.25 0.02 -3.28
CA PHE A 234 9.58 1.30 -3.08
C PHE A 234 10.05 2.01 -1.81
N PHE A 235 10.07 1.29 -0.68
CA PHE A 235 10.65 1.85 0.54
C PHE A 235 12.14 2.14 0.40
N SER A 236 12.91 1.24 -0.22
CA SER A 236 14.37 1.40 -0.39
C SER A 236 14.74 2.71 -1.09
N THR A 237 13.98 3.11 -2.12
CA THR A 237 14.22 4.34 -2.88
C THR A 237 14.23 5.60 -2.01
N ALA A 238 13.43 5.66 -0.95
CA ALA A 238 13.41 6.82 -0.07
C ALA A 238 14.72 7.03 0.72
N PHE A 239 15.49 5.95 0.93
CA PHE A 239 16.76 6.00 1.65
C PHE A 239 17.92 6.52 0.77
N GLU A 240 17.79 6.46 -0.55
CA GLU A 240 18.81 6.93 -1.47
C GLU A 240 19.03 8.44 -1.30
N LYS A 241 20.30 8.87 -1.37
CA LYS A 241 20.63 10.30 -1.39
C LYS A 241 20.28 10.83 -2.78
N ALA A 242 19.44 11.86 -2.82
CA ALA A 242 19.23 12.67 -4.03
C ALA A 242 20.56 13.27 -4.52
#